data_AF-A0A672YL95-F1
#
_entry.id   AF-A0A672YL95-F1
#
_cell.length_a   1.000
_cell.length_b   1.000
_cell.length_c   1.000
_cell.angle_alpha   90.00
_cell.angle_beta   90.00
_cell.angle_gamma   90.00
#
_symmetry.space_group_name_H-M   'P 1'
#
loop_
_entity.id
_entity.type
_entity.pdbx_description
1 polymer ?
#
loop_
_entity_poly.entity_id
_entity_poly.type
_entity_poly.pdbx_seq_one_letter_code
_entity_poly.pdbx_strand_id
1 'polypeptide(L)'
;MFPLQLLTLLFITTTGNVVLKRGDLLEVPRTLFIHFGIYLGGGRVAHFIPDILPLVSKDRSRIGKMVTNGRLILGVLAKCGSVRVDSVDDFAYGSRILINSMDKVCSRPPLQAEEVAQRAERLCGDVTYSLLWYNCEHYVMYCRYGTAMSFQTFQFCKTMRKLVLSRFVAKVTALLGACLLFYLRTVNTWSILLAVLLPFIIWMAS
;
A
#
# COMPACT_ATOMS: atom_id res chain seq x y z
N MET A 1 18.76 11.15 8.32
CA MET A 1 19.32 9.91 7.71
C MET A 1 18.74 8.72 8.46
N PHE A 2 17.63 8.17 7.98
CA PHE A 2 17.03 6.95 8.54
C PHE A 2 17.72 5.74 7.91
N PRO A 3 18.15 4.73 8.68
CA PRO A 3 18.92 3.62 8.14
C PRO A 3 17.97 2.62 7.46
N LEU A 4 18.08 2.51 6.14
CA LEU A 4 17.38 1.53 5.30
C LEU A 4 18.02 0.12 5.35
N GLN A 5 18.83 -0.19 6.37
CA GLN A 5 19.77 -1.33 6.36
C GLN A 5 19.27 -2.62 7.00
N LEU A 6 18.00 -2.71 7.43
CA LEU A 6 17.49 -3.90 8.13
C LEU A 6 16.60 -4.83 7.30
N LEU A 7 16.67 -4.77 5.96
CA LEU A 7 15.97 -5.71 5.07
C LEU A 7 16.89 -6.55 4.17
N THR A 8 18.18 -6.60 4.49
CA THR A 8 19.22 -7.24 3.67
C THR A 8 19.63 -8.62 4.19
N LEU A 9 18.69 -9.44 4.68
CA LEU A 9 18.98 -10.80 5.12
C LEU A 9 17.97 -11.78 4.50
N LEU A 10 18.52 -12.71 3.69
CA LEU A 10 17.90 -13.80 2.93
C LEU A 10 17.40 -13.48 1.50
N PHE A 11 18.24 -12.84 0.68
CA PHE A 11 18.18 -13.04 -0.78
C PHE A 11 19.03 -14.26 -1.17
N ILE A 12 18.50 -15.46 -0.93
CA ILE A 12 19.08 -16.69 -1.49
C ILE A 12 18.81 -16.67 -3.00
N THR A 13 19.89 -16.69 -3.78
CA THR A 13 19.86 -16.80 -5.24
C THR A 13 19.38 -18.18 -5.67
N THR A 14 18.08 -18.34 -5.90
CA THR A 14 17.55 -19.47 -6.69
C THR A 14 17.06 -18.94 -8.03
N THR A 15 17.94 -19.02 -9.04
CA THR A 15 17.56 -19.03 -10.46
C THR A 15 17.10 -20.44 -10.82
N GLY A 16 15.92 -20.82 -10.33
CA GLY A 16 15.19 -21.99 -10.85
C GLY A 16 14.08 -21.47 -11.76
N ASN A 17 13.79 -22.16 -12.87
CA ASN A 17 12.58 -21.92 -13.66
C ASN A 17 11.36 -22.05 -12.75
N VAL A 18 10.86 -20.93 -12.24
CA VAL A 18 9.72 -20.93 -11.34
C VAL A 18 8.47 -21.12 -12.19
N VAL A 19 7.89 -22.31 -12.13
CA VAL A 19 6.68 -22.64 -12.89
C VAL A 19 5.48 -21.94 -12.24
N LEU A 20 5.01 -20.86 -12.88
CA LEU A 20 3.81 -20.14 -12.47
C LEU A 20 2.55 -20.99 -12.73
N LYS A 21 1.68 -21.10 -11.72
CA LYS A 21 0.37 -21.77 -11.82
C LYS A 21 -0.74 -20.75 -11.75
N ARG A 22 -1.75 -20.87 -12.63
CA ARG A 22 -2.92 -19.99 -12.63
C ARG A 22 -3.53 -19.95 -11.23
N GLY A 23 -3.78 -18.75 -10.71
CA GLY A 23 -4.21 -18.50 -9.32
C GLY A 23 -3.08 -18.18 -8.33
N ASP A 24 -1.82 -18.27 -8.74
CA ASP A 24 -0.70 -17.85 -7.90
C ASP A 24 -0.74 -16.35 -7.61
N LEU A 25 -0.53 -16.01 -6.34
CA LEU A 25 -0.28 -14.64 -5.90
C LEU A 25 1.19 -14.32 -6.11
N LEU A 26 1.44 -13.25 -6.84
CA LEU A 26 2.77 -12.78 -7.20
C LEU A 26 3.09 -11.50 -6.43
N GLU A 27 4.31 -11.40 -5.92
CA GLU A 27 4.83 -10.21 -5.25
C GLU A 27 6.11 -9.77 -5.93
N VAL A 28 6.21 -8.46 -6.17
CA VAL A 28 7.37 -7.85 -6.80
C VAL A 28 7.80 -6.66 -5.95
N PRO A 29 8.98 -6.74 -5.30
CA PRO A 29 9.54 -5.60 -4.59
C PRO A 29 9.76 -4.43 -5.55
N ARG A 30 9.17 -3.27 -5.23
CA ARG A 30 9.42 -1.99 -5.90
C ARG A 30 10.16 -1.05 -4.96
N THR A 31 10.63 0.08 -5.48
CA THR A 31 11.41 1.05 -4.71
C THR A 31 10.68 1.59 -3.47
N LEU A 32 9.35 1.72 -3.53
CA LEU A 32 8.55 2.37 -2.48
C LEU A 32 7.54 1.44 -1.79
N PHE A 33 7.24 0.28 -2.36
CA PHE A 33 6.21 -0.65 -1.87
C PHE A 33 6.42 -2.03 -2.48
N ILE A 34 5.69 -3.03 -1.98
CA ILE A 34 5.62 -4.34 -2.62
C ILE A 34 4.38 -4.35 -3.53
N HIS A 35 4.60 -4.63 -4.81
CA HIS A 35 3.51 -4.69 -5.77
C HIS A 35 2.97 -6.12 -5.89
N PHE A 36 1.65 -6.25 -5.93
CA PHE A 36 0.97 -7.55 -5.90
C PHE A 36 0.16 -7.79 -7.19
N GLY A 37 0.05 -9.05 -7.59
CA GLY A 37 -0.79 -9.48 -8.70
C GLY A 37 -1.23 -10.94 -8.57
N ILE A 38 -2.19 -11.35 -9.38
CA ILE A 38 -2.65 -12.74 -9.51
C ILE A 38 -2.29 -13.23 -10.92
N TYR A 39 -1.59 -14.36 -11.01
CA TYR A 39 -1.27 -14.99 -12.28
C TYR A 39 -2.52 -15.63 -12.89
N LEU A 40 -2.84 -15.27 -14.12
CA LEU A 40 -4.01 -15.77 -14.85
C LEU A 40 -3.68 -16.94 -15.79
N GLY A 41 -2.41 -17.37 -15.88
CA GLY A 41 -2.00 -18.31 -16.91
C GLY A 41 -1.72 -17.65 -18.26
N GLY A 42 -0.94 -18.34 -19.10
CA GLY A 42 -0.55 -17.85 -20.42
C GLY A 42 0.31 -16.58 -20.38
N GLY A 43 1.15 -16.42 -19.35
CA GLY A 43 2.04 -15.25 -19.23
C GLY A 43 1.33 -13.95 -18.84
N ARG A 44 0.09 -14.02 -18.32
CA ARG A 44 -0.72 -12.85 -17.94
C ARG A 44 -0.89 -12.70 -16.43
N VAL A 45 -0.87 -11.47 -15.94
CA VAL A 45 -1.05 -11.13 -14.52
C VAL A 45 -2.12 -10.05 -14.38
N ALA A 46 -3.13 -10.29 -13.55
CA ALA A 46 -4.06 -9.26 -13.11
C ALA A 46 -3.52 -8.55 -11.88
N HIS A 47 -3.49 -7.23 -11.90
CA HIS A 47 -2.96 -6.42 -10.80
C HIS A 47 -3.68 -5.08 -10.71
N PHE A 48 -3.79 -4.56 -9.50
CA PHE A 48 -4.45 -3.30 -9.22
C PHE A 48 -3.42 -2.17 -9.09
N ILE A 49 -3.56 -1.12 -9.91
CA ILE A 49 -2.63 0.02 -9.91
C ILE A 49 -3.40 1.33 -9.67
N PRO A 50 -2.92 2.23 -8.78
CA PRO A 50 -3.41 3.60 -8.73
C PRO A 50 -2.87 4.39 -9.92
N ASP A 51 -3.60 4.44 -11.03
CA ASP A 51 -3.21 5.20 -12.23
C ASP A 51 -4.24 6.28 -12.53
N ILE A 52 -3.78 7.52 -12.65
CA ILE A 52 -4.64 8.67 -12.98
C ILE A 52 -5.04 8.68 -14.46
N LEU A 53 -4.25 8.06 -15.34
CA LEU A 53 -4.39 8.24 -16.78
C LEU A 53 -5.75 7.78 -17.35
N PRO A 54 -6.37 6.66 -16.89
CA PRO A 54 -7.71 6.25 -17.33
C PRO A 54 -8.80 7.30 -17.10
N LEU A 55 -8.63 8.20 -16.13
CA LEU A 55 -9.58 9.30 -15.92
C LEU A 55 -9.39 10.48 -16.85
N VAL A 56 -8.17 10.70 -17.34
CA VAL A 56 -7.80 11.89 -18.11
C VAL A 56 -7.70 11.58 -19.61
N SER A 57 -7.59 10.31 -19.98
CA SER A 57 -7.45 9.86 -21.36
C SER A 57 -8.19 8.55 -21.59
N LYS A 58 -8.79 8.41 -22.78
CA LYS A 58 -9.39 7.16 -23.28
C LYS A 58 -8.45 6.38 -24.21
N ASP A 59 -7.23 6.87 -24.41
CA ASP A 59 -6.24 6.25 -25.29
C ASP A 59 -5.69 4.96 -24.67
N ARG A 60 -6.17 3.82 -25.19
CA ARG A 60 -5.77 2.48 -24.76
C ARG A 60 -4.27 2.23 -24.94
N SER A 61 -3.63 2.81 -25.96
CA SER A 61 -2.18 2.65 -26.18
C SER A 61 -1.38 3.30 -25.06
N ARG A 62 -1.79 4.49 -24.60
CA ARG A 62 -1.12 5.20 -23.50
C ARG A 62 -1.44 4.61 -22.13
N ILE A 63 -2.67 4.14 -21.93
CA ILE A 63 -3.06 3.44 -20.69
C ILE A 63 -2.27 2.15 -20.56
N GLY A 64 -2.14 1.37 -21.65
CA GLY A 64 -1.39 0.12 -21.67
C GLY A 64 0.11 0.26 -21.39
N LYS A 65 0.69 1.45 -21.56
CA LYS A 65 2.10 1.70 -21.20
C LYS A 65 2.31 1.68 -19.69
N MET A 66 3.53 1.32 -19.30
CA MET A 66 3.99 1.32 -17.92
C MET A 66 3.64 2.64 -17.20
N VAL A 67 3.19 2.49 -15.95
CA VAL A 67 2.82 3.62 -15.10
C VAL A 67 4.06 4.18 -14.42
N THR A 68 4.35 5.46 -14.66
CA THR A 68 5.46 6.19 -14.01
C THR A 68 5.14 6.52 -12.54
N ASN A 69 6.16 6.73 -11.70
CA ASN A 69 5.98 7.15 -10.30
C ASN A 69 5.06 8.39 -10.14
N GLY A 70 5.16 9.38 -11.04
CA GLY A 70 4.29 10.56 -11.00
C GLY A 70 2.81 10.21 -11.20
N ARG A 71 2.50 9.38 -12.20
CA ARG A 71 1.14 8.86 -12.44
C ARG A 71 0.61 8.04 -11.25
N LEU A 72 1.48 7.25 -10.61
CA LEU A 72 1.13 6.50 -9.41
C LEU A 72 0.71 7.42 -8.27
N ILE A 73 1.54 8.42 -7.96
CA ILE A 73 1.28 9.39 -6.89
C ILE A 73 -0.01 10.16 -7.18
N LEU A 74 -0.20 10.63 -8.42
CA LEU A 74 -1.42 11.33 -8.83
C LEU A 74 -2.66 10.45 -8.72
N GLY A 75 -2.56 9.17 -9.09
CA GLY A 75 -3.66 8.19 -8.92
C GLY A 75 -4.03 8.00 -7.44
N VAL A 76 -3.03 7.91 -6.56
CA VAL A 76 -3.26 7.84 -5.10
C VAL A 76 -3.95 9.09 -4.59
N LEU A 77 -3.48 10.28 -4.97
CA LEU A 77 -4.04 11.57 -4.52
C LEU A 77 -5.47 11.77 -5.02
N ALA A 78 -5.74 11.39 -6.27
CA ALA A 78 -7.08 11.48 -6.86
C ALA A 78 -8.01 10.33 -6.42
N LYS A 79 -7.49 9.30 -5.74
CA LYS A 79 -8.22 8.07 -5.36
C LYS A 79 -8.72 7.26 -6.55
N CYS A 80 -7.87 7.12 -7.55
CA CYS A 80 -8.20 6.51 -8.83
C CYS A 80 -7.24 5.37 -9.15
N GLY A 81 -7.79 4.24 -9.55
CA GLY A 81 -7.02 3.11 -9.98
C GLY A 81 -7.78 2.20 -10.92
N SER A 82 -7.09 1.19 -11.42
CA SER A 82 -7.67 0.20 -12.31
C SER A 82 -7.02 -1.15 -12.07
N VAL A 83 -7.85 -2.20 -12.05
CA VAL A 83 -7.36 -3.57 -12.19
C VAL A 83 -7.18 -3.82 -13.67
N ARG A 84 -5.95 -4.11 -14.07
CA ARG A 84 -5.58 -4.37 -15.47
C ARG A 84 -4.86 -5.70 -15.58
N VAL A 85 -4.73 -6.18 -16.81
CA VAL A 85 -4.03 -7.41 -17.14
C VAL A 85 -2.82 -7.07 -17.99
N ASP A 86 -1.64 -7.34 -17.47
CA ASP A 86 -0.36 -7.10 -18.13
C ASP A 86 0.40 -8.43 -18.30
N SER A 87 1.48 -8.40 -19.09
CA SER A 87 2.39 -9.54 -19.19
C SER A 87 3.15 -9.75 -17.88
N VAL A 88 3.61 -10.98 -17.63
CA VAL A 88 4.47 -11.29 -16.47
C VAL A 88 5.75 -10.43 -16.50
N ASP A 89 6.32 -10.19 -17.68
CA ASP A 89 7.55 -9.42 -17.82
C ASP A 89 7.34 -7.93 -17.48
N ASP A 90 6.25 -7.33 -17.96
CA ASP A 90 5.88 -5.95 -17.61
C ASP A 90 5.56 -5.82 -16.11
N PHE A 91 4.87 -6.81 -15.56
CA PHE A 91 4.54 -6.89 -14.13
C PHE A 91 5.79 -7.06 -13.24
N ALA A 92 6.77 -7.85 -13.67
CA ALA A 92 8.00 -8.09 -12.94
C ALA A 92 8.97 -6.92 -13.05
N TYR A 93 9.06 -6.30 -14.24
CA TYR A 93 9.94 -5.17 -14.53
C TYR A 93 11.41 -5.45 -14.14
N GLY A 94 11.90 -6.62 -14.52
CA GLY A 94 13.26 -7.08 -14.20
C GLY A 94 13.51 -7.37 -12.71
N SER A 95 12.50 -7.24 -11.85
CA SER A 95 12.58 -7.61 -10.44
C SER A 95 12.17 -9.07 -10.24
N ARG A 96 12.66 -9.68 -9.15
CA ARG A 96 12.34 -11.07 -8.81
C ARG A 96 10.88 -11.17 -8.36
N ILE A 97 10.20 -12.18 -8.88
CA ILE A 97 8.84 -12.53 -8.46
C ILE A 97 8.91 -13.50 -7.27
N LEU A 98 8.24 -13.15 -6.19
CA LEU A 98 7.94 -14.05 -5.08
C LEU A 98 6.54 -14.63 -5.28
N ILE A 99 6.37 -15.92 -5.01
CA ILE A 99 5.12 -16.63 -5.25
C ILE A 99 4.54 -17.10 -3.93
N ASN A 100 3.26 -16.76 -3.71
CA ASN A 100 2.46 -17.25 -2.59
C ASN A 100 3.14 -17.06 -1.22
N SER A 101 3.98 -16.04 -1.06
CA SER A 101 4.64 -15.74 0.23
C SER A 101 3.61 -15.44 1.32
N MET A 102 2.49 -14.83 0.94
CA MET A 102 1.35 -14.59 1.84
C MET A 102 0.73 -15.86 2.43
N ASP A 103 0.91 -17.05 1.83
CA ASP A 103 0.37 -18.30 2.39
C ASP A 103 1.01 -18.66 3.73
N LYS A 104 2.24 -18.19 3.97
CA LYS A 104 2.99 -18.47 5.20
C LYS A 104 2.56 -17.57 6.37
N VAL A 105 1.94 -16.44 6.08
CA VAL A 105 1.60 -15.40 7.06
C VAL A 105 0.09 -15.23 7.23
N CYS A 106 -0.71 -15.53 6.20
CA CYS A 106 -2.15 -15.49 6.29
C CYS A 106 -2.67 -16.70 7.06
N SER A 107 -3.46 -16.45 8.11
CA SER A 107 -4.08 -17.54 8.88
C SER A 107 -5.24 -18.22 8.15
N ARG A 108 -5.72 -17.65 7.03
CA ARG A 108 -6.78 -18.25 6.21
C ARG A 108 -6.16 -19.10 5.10
N PRO A 109 -6.70 -20.30 4.83
CA PRO A 109 -6.24 -21.10 3.70
C PRO A 109 -6.54 -20.39 2.38
N PRO A 110 -5.68 -20.56 1.35
CA PRO A 110 -5.96 -20.06 0.01
C PRO A 110 -7.17 -20.80 -0.59
N LEU A 111 -7.94 -20.08 -1.40
CA LEU A 111 -9.01 -20.62 -2.22
C LEU A 111 -8.44 -21.46 -3.37
N GLN A 112 -9.32 -22.20 -4.06
CA GLN A 112 -8.90 -22.99 -5.22
C GLN A 112 -8.33 -22.09 -6.32
N ALA A 113 -7.24 -22.52 -6.94
CA ALA A 113 -6.45 -21.69 -7.84
C ALA A 113 -7.28 -21.11 -9.02
N GLU A 114 -8.21 -21.89 -9.56
CA GLU A 114 -9.11 -21.43 -10.62
C GLU A 114 -10.11 -20.38 -10.10
N GLU A 115 -10.64 -20.56 -8.89
CA GLU A 115 -11.52 -19.57 -8.27
C GLU A 115 -10.79 -18.24 -8.03
N VAL A 116 -9.52 -18.29 -7.61
CA VAL A 116 -8.68 -17.11 -7.43
C VAL A 116 -8.50 -16.34 -8.73
N ALA A 117 -8.18 -17.04 -9.82
CA ALA A 117 -8.01 -16.44 -11.14
C ALA A 117 -9.32 -15.84 -11.67
N GLN A 118 -10.44 -16.54 -11.52
CA GLN A 118 -11.76 -16.03 -11.93
C GLN A 118 -12.20 -14.80 -11.13
N ARG A 119 -11.90 -14.73 -9.84
CA ARG A 119 -12.11 -13.51 -9.03
C ARG A 119 -11.29 -12.35 -9.57
N ALA A 120 -10.03 -12.60 -9.87
CA ALA A 120 -9.12 -11.59 -10.40
C ALA A 120 -9.59 -11.04 -11.77
N GLU A 121 -10.05 -11.92 -12.66
CA GLU A 121 -10.62 -11.59 -13.98
C GLU A 121 -11.90 -10.76 -13.85
N ARG A 122 -12.83 -11.15 -12.96
CA ARG A 122 -14.10 -10.42 -12.76
C ARG A 122 -13.92 -9.00 -12.24
N LEU A 123 -12.82 -8.73 -11.54
CA LEU A 123 -12.53 -7.43 -10.95
C LEU A 123 -11.75 -6.50 -11.90
N CYS A 124 -11.45 -6.94 -13.14
CA CYS A 124 -10.79 -6.10 -14.14
C CYS A 124 -11.65 -4.89 -14.52
N GLY A 125 -11.02 -3.71 -14.56
CA GLY A 125 -11.69 -2.45 -14.84
C GLY A 125 -11.29 -1.32 -13.90
N ASP A 126 -11.98 -0.20 -14.02
CA ASP A 126 -11.74 0.99 -13.21
C ASP A 126 -12.33 0.81 -11.81
N VAL A 127 -11.55 1.15 -10.78
CA VAL A 127 -11.97 1.04 -9.38
C VAL A 127 -11.48 2.23 -8.57
N THR A 128 -12.30 2.73 -7.66
CA THR A 128 -11.90 3.78 -6.73
C THR A 128 -10.77 3.26 -5.86
N TYR A 129 -9.59 3.89 -5.96
CA TYR A 129 -8.41 3.49 -5.22
C TYR A 129 -8.37 4.15 -3.85
N SER A 130 -7.94 3.39 -2.83
CA SER A 130 -7.66 3.94 -1.51
C SER A 130 -6.40 3.30 -0.94
N LEU A 131 -5.37 4.13 -0.70
CA LEU A 131 -4.08 3.64 -0.20
C LEU A 131 -4.23 2.78 1.06
N LEU A 132 -5.12 3.18 1.98
CA LEU A 132 -5.33 2.52 3.26
C LEU A 132 -6.37 1.40 3.20
N TRP A 133 -7.41 1.52 2.37
CA TRP A 133 -8.59 0.65 2.47
C TRP A 133 -8.82 -0.24 1.25
N TYR A 134 -8.25 0.12 0.10
CA TYR A 134 -8.50 -0.56 -1.17
C TYR A 134 -7.31 -0.33 -2.11
N ASN A 135 -6.26 -1.12 -1.90
CA ASN A 135 -4.98 -1.05 -2.62
C ASN A 135 -4.65 -2.42 -3.25
N CYS A 136 -3.47 -2.56 -3.87
CA CYS A 136 -3.06 -3.80 -4.54
C CYS A 136 -3.02 -5.03 -3.62
N GLU A 137 -2.64 -4.86 -2.35
CA GLU A 137 -2.59 -5.95 -1.38
C GLU A 137 -4.01 -6.41 -1.01
N HIS A 138 -4.93 -5.48 -0.74
CA HIS A 138 -6.34 -5.84 -0.48
C HIS A 138 -6.96 -6.61 -1.65
N TYR A 139 -6.66 -6.21 -2.87
CA TYR A 139 -7.14 -6.86 -4.08
C TYR A 139 -6.71 -8.33 -4.15
N VAL A 140 -5.41 -8.62 -4.00
CA VAL A 140 -4.92 -10.01 -4.08
C VAL A 140 -5.34 -10.83 -2.87
N MET A 141 -5.45 -10.22 -1.69
CA MET A 141 -5.92 -10.89 -0.48
C MET A 141 -7.39 -11.32 -0.60
N TYR A 142 -8.21 -10.48 -1.25
CA TYR A 142 -9.60 -10.81 -1.55
C TYR A 142 -9.69 -11.94 -2.58
N CYS A 143 -8.88 -11.87 -3.63
CA CYS A 143 -8.86 -12.90 -4.67
C CYS A 143 -8.42 -14.25 -4.12
N ARG A 144 -7.32 -14.30 -3.34
CA ARG A 144 -6.70 -15.54 -2.88
C ARG A 144 -7.30 -16.12 -1.60
N TYR A 145 -7.67 -15.29 -0.63
CA TYR A 145 -8.09 -15.76 0.71
C TYR A 145 -9.52 -15.33 1.08
N GLY A 146 -10.21 -14.59 0.21
CA GLY A 146 -11.54 -14.06 0.51
C GLY A 146 -11.55 -13.07 1.68
N THR A 147 -10.46 -12.31 1.89
CA THR A 147 -10.37 -11.29 2.94
C THR A 147 -9.81 -9.99 2.40
N ALA A 148 -10.29 -8.86 2.91
CA ALA A 148 -9.76 -7.54 2.55
C ALA A 148 -8.87 -7.03 3.69
N MET A 149 -7.61 -7.49 3.73
CA MET A 149 -6.60 -7.00 4.67
C MET A 149 -5.34 -6.57 3.92
N SER A 150 -4.58 -5.63 4.51
CA SER A 150 -3.31 -5.15 3.97
C SER A 150 -2.31 -4.99 5.12
N PHE A 151 -1.25 -5.80 5.09
CA PHE A 151 -0.17 -5.74 6.06
C PHE A 151 0.62 -4.44 5.90
N GLN A 152 0.83 -3.96 4.67
CA GLN A 152 1.49 -2.68 4.43
C GLN A 152 0.73 -1.52 5.08
N THR A 153 -0.60 -1.49 4.92
CA THR A 153 -1.46 -0.50 5.58
C THR A 153 -1.30 -0.58 7.09
N PHE A 154 -1.39 -1.79 7.65
CA PHE A 154 -1.30 -1.98 9.09
C PHE A 154 0.04 -1.46 9.65
N GLN A 155 1.16 -1.80 9.01
CA GLN A 155 2.49 -1.35 9.43
C GLN A 155 2.69 0.16 9.27
N PHE A 156 2.17 0.74 8.18
CA PHE A 156 2.16 2.18 7.99
C PHE A 156 1.39 2.88 9.11
N CYS A 157 0.15 2.47 9.38
CA CYS A 157 -0.67 3.03 10.45
C CYS A 157 -0.03 2.89 11.83
N LYS A 158 0.60 1.74 12.11
CA LYS A 158 1.33 1.49 13.37
C LYS A 158 2.53 2.42 13.52
N THR A 159 3.29 2.61 12.44
CA THR A 159 4.46 3.50 12.44
C THR A 159 4.04 4.96 12.59
N MET A 160 3.02 5.40 11.85
CA MET A 160 2.46 6.74 11.97
C MET A 160 1.90 7.01 13.37
N ARG A 161 1.18 6.04 13.95
CA ARG A 161 0.72 6.14 15.33
C ARG A 161 1.88 6.32 16.30
N LYS A 162 2.94 5.53 16.17
CA LYS A 162 4.14 5.64 17.03
C LYS A 162 4.87 6.98 16.86
N LEU A 163 4.87 7.54 15.65
CA LEU A 163 5.49 8.84 15.38
C LEU A 163 4.67 10.00 15.96
N VAL A 164 3.37 10.04 15.66
CA VAL A 164 2.43 11.10 16.06
C VAL A 164 2.20 11.07 17.58
N LEU A 165 2.00 9.88 18.14
CA LEU A 165 1.84 9.66 19.58
C LEU A 165 3.20 9.34 20.19
N SER A 166 4.15 10.25 20.04
CA SER A 166 5.44 10.16 20.71
C SER A 166 5.59 11.22 21.78
N ARG A 167 6.33 10.92 22.85
CA ARG A 167 6.65 11.88 23.91
C ARG A 167 7.36 13.12 23.36
N PHE A 168 8.11 12.98 22.26
CA PHE A 168 8.74 14.10 21.57
C PHE A 168 7.69 15.04 20.95
N VAL A 169 6.73 14.48 20.19
CA VAL A 169 5.63 15.26 19.61
C VAL A 169 4.79 15.90 20.71
N ALA A 170 4.50 15.21 21.82
CA ALA A 170 3.78 15.81 22.94
C ALA A 170 4.49 17.06 23.50
N LYS A 171 5.81 17.01 23.71
CA LYS A 171 6.61 18.14 24.18
C LYS A 171 6.65 19.30 23.18
N VAL A 172 6.85 18.99 21.90
CA VAL A 172 6.87 19.99 20.82
C VAL A 172 5.51 20.67 20.71
N THR A 173 4.42 19.91 20.76
CA THR A 173 3.06 20.47 20.73
C THR A 173 2.76 21.34 21.94
N ALA A 174 3.22 20.96 23.14
CA ALA A 174 3.10 21.81 24.33
C ALA A 174 3.86 23.14 24.19
N LEU A 175 5.10 23.08 23.68
CA LEU A 175 5.92 24.27 23.44
C LEU A 175 5.27 25.20 22.40
N LEU A 176 4.86 24.65 21.26
CA LEU A 176 4.19 25.41 20.20
C LEU A 176 2.86 25.99 20.67
N GLY A 177 2.08 25.23 21.45
CA GLY A 177 0.85 25.71 22.07
C GLY A 177 1.09 26.90 22.99
N ALA A 178 2.10 26.82 23.86
CA ALA A 178 2.49 27.94 24.72
C ALA A 178 2.94 29.17 23.91
N CYS A 179 3.82 28.98 22.92
CA CYS A 179 4.27 30.07 22.03
C CYS A 179 3.10 30.75 21.31
N LEU A 180 2.14 29.97 20.81
CA LEU A 180 0.96 30.49 20.09
C LEU A 180 0.06 31.32 21.02
N LEU A 181 -0.15 30.88 22.26
CA LEU A 181 -0.92 31.63 23.26
C LEU A 181 -0.29 33.01 23.55
N PHE A 182 1.04 33.06 23.69
CA PHE A 182 1.75 34.32 23.91
C PHE A 182 1.72 35.22 22.67
N TYR A 183 1.91 34.65 21.48
CA TYR A 183 1.93 35.41 20.23
C TYR A 183 0.57 36.06 19.92
N LEU A 184 -0.51 35.30 20.03
CA LEU A 184 -1.86 35.79 19.75
C LEU A 184 -2.44 36.66 20.89
N ARG A 185 -1.77 36.69 22.06
CA ARG A 185 -2.27 37.33 23.30
C ARG A 185 -3.66 36.86 23.71
N THR A 186 -4.08 35.68 23.23
CA THR A 186 -5.37 35.06 23.53
C THR A 186 -5.22 34.18 24.76
N VAL A 187 -4.90 34.77 25.91
CA VAL A 187 -4.74 34.02 27.16
C VAL A 187 -6.07 34.04 27.92
N ASN A 188 -6.93 33.08 27.63
CA ASN A 188 -8.16 32.81 28.39
C ASN A 188 -8.22 31.34 28.83
N THR A 189 -9.13 31.02 29.75
CA THR A 189 -9.26 29.68 30.34
C THR A 189 -9.40 28.58 29.28
N TRP A 190 -10.20 28.79 28.24
CA TRP A 190 -10.44 27.83 27.16
C TRP A 190 -9.20 27.59 26.29
N SER A 191 -8.48 28.65 25.94
CA SER A 191 -7.27 28.58 25.13
C SER A 191 -6.11 27.88 25.87
N ILE A 192 -5.97 28.13 27.18
CA ILE A 192 -5.02 27.44 28.04
C ILE A 192 -5.40 25.96 28.15
N LEU A 193 -6.69 25.67 28.37
CA LEU A 193 -7.18 24.30 28.44
C LEU A 193 -6.87 23.52 27.16
N LEU A 194 -7.15 24.08 25.98
CA LEU A 194 -6.83 23.46 24.69
C LEU A 194 -5.32 23.23 24.51
N ALA A 195 -4.50 24.24 24.84
CA ALA A 195 -3.04 24.17 24.70
C ALA A 195 -2.39 23.13 25.63
N VAL A 196 -3.02 22.81 26.78
CA VAL A 196 -2.54 21.79 27.73
C VAL A 196 -3.15 20.42 27.42
N LEU A 197 -4.44 20.36 27.09
CA LEU A 197 -5.18 19.11 26.89
C LEU A 197 -4.64 18.34 25.69
N LEU A 198 -4.35 19.02 24.59
CA LEU A 198 -3.90 18.38 23.35
C LEU A 198 -2.54 17.65 23.51
N PRO A 199 -1.47 18.28 24.03
CA PRO A 199 -0.22 17.57 24.32
C PRO A 199 -0.36 16.54 25.45
N PHE A 200 -1.25 16.77 26.44
CA PHE A 200 -1.53 15.77 27.49
C PHE A 200 -2.15 14.50 26.90
N ILE A 201 -3.13 14.60 26.01
CA ILE A 201 -3.73 13.46 25.32
C ILE A 201 -2.68 12.72 24.48
N ILE A 202 -1.84 13.45 23.74
CA ILE A 202 -0.75 12.84 22.96
C ILE A 202 0.19 12.08 23.89
N TRP A 203 0.61 12.70 25.01
CA TRP A 203 1.50 12.09 26.00
C TRP A 203 0.90 10.84 26.65
N MET A 204 -0.38 10.89 27.04
CA MET A 204 -1.09 9.74 27.61
C MET A 204 -1.25 8.59 26.62
N ALA A 205 -1.33 8.89 25.32
CA ALA A 205 -1.46 7.91 24.25
C ALA A 205 -0.11 7.43 23.67
N SER A 206 1.02 7.97 24.17
CA SER A 206 2.41 7.66 23.78
C SER A 206 3.04 6.56 24.63
#